data_AF-A0A7R9WXP3-F1
#
_entry.id   AF-A0A7R9WXP3-F1
#
_cell.length_a   1.000
_cell.length_b   1.000
_cell.length_c   1.000
_cell.angle_alpha   90.00
_cell.angle_beta   90.00
_cell.angle_gamma   90.00
#
_symmetry.space_group_name_H-M   'P 1'
#
loop_
_entity.id
_entity.type
_entity.pdbx_description
1 polymer ?
#
loop_
_entity_poly.entity_id
_entity_poly.type
_entity_poly.pdbx_seq_one_letter_code
_entity_poly.pdbx_strand_id
1 'polypeptide(L)'
;YTISKDFPTYFGWKATVPVNVYCNTRSISVQSLQTPLLVHRLAETYTSRFFFVKRVNLKLQLQLAKSPFAEGSCRIAFHARLARHNSELNLDKSAMVLKTNKHHGPRINDRQQYFQQMEISSIVCFLANEYNNSVFR
;
A
#
# COMPACT_ATOMS: atom_id res chain seq x y z
N TYR A 1 -2.05 -6.43 26.70
CA TYR A 1 -0.86 -5.95 25.99
C TYR A 1 -0.98 -4.46 25.77
N THR A 2 -0.37 -3.68 26.66
CA THR A 2 -0.37 -2.21 26.61
C THR A 2 0.64 -1.80 25.54
N ILE A 3 0.17 -1.30 24.40
CA ILE A 3 1.05 -0.75 23.36
C ILE A 3 1.56 0.59 23.92
N SER A 4 2.82 0.63 24.37
CA SER A 4 3.49 1.87 24.74
C SER A 4 3.52 2.81 23.54
N LYS A 5 3.07 4.06 23.74
CA LYS A 5 3.05 5.15 22.75
C LYS A 5 4.44 5.77 22.53
N ASP A 6 5.49 4.98 22.73
CA ASP A 6 6.85 5.44 22.54
C ASP A 6 7.31 4.96 21.17
N PHE A 7 7.18 5.84 20.17
CA PHE A 7 7.85 5.65 18.90
C PHE A 7 9.34 5.48 19.18
N PRO A 8 9.99 4.40 18.69
CA PRO A 8 11.42 4.24 18.90
C PRO A 8 12.13 5.47 18.34
N THR A 9 12.96 6.12 19.16
CA THR A 9 13.89 7.15 18.70
C THR A 9 14.89 6.49 17.75
N TYR A 10 14.57 6.45 16.47
CA TYR A 10 15.45 5.89 15.46
C TYR A 10 16.73 6.72 15.38
N PHE A 11 17.87 6.05 15.53
CA PHE A 11 19.19 6.64 15.30
C PHE A 11 19.36 6.98 13.80
N GLY A 12 18.87 8.16 13.44
CA GLY A 12 19.10 8.81 12.16
C GLY A 12 18.02 8.56 11.11
N TRP A 13 17.44 9.66 10.62
CA TRP A 13 16.65 9.70 9.40
C TRP A 13 17.56 9.99 8.20
N LYS A 14 17.21 9.44 7.03
CA LYS A 14 17.77 9.88 5.76
C LYS A 14 17.22 11.26 5.39
N ALA A 15 17.91 11.94 4.47
CA ALA A 15 17.41 13.19 3.91
C ALA A 15 16.02 13.00 3.29
N THR A 16 15.18 14.03 3.41
CA THR A 16 13.87 14.04 2.81
C THR A 16 13.97 14.10 1.29
N VAL A 17 13.18 13.29 0.60
CA VAL A 17 13.16 13.20 -0.86
C VAL A 17 11.72 13.34 -1.39
N PRO A 18 11.52 14.10 -2.47
CA PRO A 18 10.24 14.16 -3.14
C PRO A 18 9.97 12.83 -3.86
N VAL A 19 8.75 12.31 -3.73
CA VAL A 19 8.33 11.04 -4.32
C VAL A 19 6.98 11.19 -5.02
N ASN A 20 6.80 10.42 -6.08
CA ASN A 20 5.51 10.23 -6.75
C ASN A 20 4.84 9.00 -6.14
N VAL A 21 3.71 9.21 -5.48
CA VAL A 21 2.93 8.14 -4.85
C VAL A 21 1.74 7.80 -5.72
N TYR A 22 1.66 6.53 -6.08
CA TYR A 22 0.51 5.95 -6.76
C TYR A 22 -0.39 5.33 -5.71
N CYS A 23 -1.63 5.80 -5.63
CA CYS A 23 -2.63 5.21 -4.75
C CYS A 23 -3.75 4.56 -5.56
N ASN A 24 -4.26 3.45 -5.02
CA ASN A 24 -5.52 2.87 -5.44
C ASN A 24 -6.62 3.65 -4.72
N THR A 25 -7.43 4.40 -5.47
CA THR A 25 -8.64 5.00 -4.90
C THR A 25 -9.76 3.97 -4.92
N ARG A 26 -10.69 4.07 -3.96
CA ARG A 26 -11.87 3.21 -3.88
C ARG A 26 -12.91 3.75 -4.87
N SER A 27 -13.21 3.03 -5.94
CA SER A 27 -14.36 3.35 -6.80
C SER A 27 -15.66 2.82 -6.20
N ILE A 28 -16.76 3.56 -6.45
CA ILE A 28 -18.09 3.30 -5.91
C ILE A 28 -19.03 2.73 -7.01
N SER A 29 -18.65 2.72 -8.30
CA SER A 29 -19.57 2.36 -9.40
C SER A 29 -18.94 1.55 -10.55
N VAL A 30 -19.79 0.70 -11.15
CA VAL A 30 -19.50 -0.37 -12.14
C VAL A 30 -19.40 0.14 -13.58
N GLN A 31 -20.00 1.29 -13.90
CA GLN A 31 -20.28 1.70 -15.29
C GLN A 31 -19.06 2.20 -16.09
N SER A 32 -17.86 2.25 -15.50
CA SER A 32 -16.66 2.79 -16.12
C SER A 32 -15.61 1.73 -16.53
N LEU A 33 -15.94 0.44 -16.57
CA LEU A 33 -14.99 -0.68 -16.71
C LEU A 33 -14.52 -0.94 -18.15
N GLN A 34 -13.19 -0.90 -18.35
CA GLN A 34 -12.46 -1.61 -19.42
C GLN A 34 -11.47 -2.57 -18.74
N THR A 35 -11.75 -3.87 -18.66
CA THR A 35 -10.87 -4.86 -18.01
C THR A 35 -10.74 -6.17 -18.80
N PRO A 36 -9.63 -6.93 -18.65
CA PRO A 36 -9.41 -8.20 -19.35
C PRO A 36 -10.32 -9.35 -18.87
N LEU A 37 -10.69 -10.22 -19.81
CA LEU A 37 -11.70 -11.31 -19.71
C LEU A 37 -11.58 -12.25 -18.50
N LEU A 38 -10.38 -12.52 -17.98
CA LEU A 38 -10.18 -13.50 -16.89
C LEU A 38 -10.71 -13.02 -15.54
N VAL A 39 -10.72 -11.70 -15.30
CA VAL A 39 -11.29 -11.10 -14.08
C VAL A 39 -12.82 -11.02 -14.19
N HIS A 40 -13.35 -10.91 -15.41
CA HIS A 40 -14.79 -10.84 -15.68
C HIS A 40 -15.53 -12.10 -15.20
N ARG A 41 -14.95 -13.29 -15.41
CA ARG A 41 -15.59 -14.56 -14.99
C ARG A 41 -15.61 -14.77 -13.48
N LEU A 42 -14.58 -14.33 -12.77
CA LEU A 42 -14.59 -14.33 -11.29
C LEU A 42 -15.54 -13.27 -10.73
N ALA A 43 -15.75 -12.18 -11.47
CA ALA A 43 -16.68 -11.11 -11.12
C ALA A 43 -18.15 -11.43 -11.41
N GLU A 44 -18.43 -12.32 -12.36
CA GLU A 44 -19.80 -12.76 -12.69
C GLU A 44 -20.40 -13.70 -11.65
N THR A 45 -19.58 -14.45 -10.91
CA THR A 45 -20.07 -15.39 -9.87
C THR A 45 -20.29 -14.73 -8.51
N TYR A 46 -19.62 -13.59 -8.24
CA TYR A 46 -19.74 -12.84 -7.00
C TYR A 46 -20.11 -11.40 -7.32
N THR A 47 -21.40 -11.10 -7.14
CA THR A 47 -22.01 -9.82 -7.47
C THR A 47 -21.25 -8.59 -6.92
N SER A 48 -21.06 -7.65 -7.84
CA SER A 48 -21.26 -6.19 -7.70
C SER A 48 -20.28 -5.30 -6.92
N ARG A 49 -19.02 -5.68 -6.64
CA ARG A 49 -18.06 -4.73 -6.01
C ARG A 49 -16.60 -4.91 -6.41
N PHE A 50 -16.29 -4.80 -7.70
CA PHE A 50 -14.89 -4.82 -8.15
C PHE A 50 -14.25 -3.43 -8.20
N PHE A 51 -13.01 -3.40 -7.71
CA PHE A 51 -12.22 -2.20 -7.42
C PHE A 51 -11.67 -1.60 -8.70
N PHE A 52 -12.07 -0.36 -8.98
CA PHE A 52 -11.29 0.47 -9.88
C PHE A 52 -10.17 1.16 -9.12
N VAL A 53 -8.94 0.87 -9.53
CA VAL A 53 -7.74 1.60 -9.14
C VAL A 53 -7.67 2.88 -9.98
N LYS A 54 -8.37 3.95 -9.59
CA LYS A 54 -8.05 5.26 -10.19
C LYS A 54 -6.72 5.72 -9.59
N ARG A 55 -5.69 5.64 -10.44
CA ARG A 55 -4.29 5.97 -10.12
C ARG A 55 -4.16 7.48 -10.00
N VAL A 56 -4.09 7.98 -8.78
CA VAL A 56 -3.72 9.38 -8.55
C VAL A 56 -2.21 9.43 -8.37
N ASN A 57 -1.55 10.29 -9.14
CA ASN A 57 -0.15 10.60 -8.93
C ASN A 57 -0.06 11.78 -7.96
N LEU A 58 0.35 11.50 -6.72
CA LEU A 58 0.54 12.51 -5.68
C LEU A 58 2.03 12.79 -5.52
N LYS A 59 2.42 14.06 -5.64
CA LYS A 59 3.77 14.50 -5.26
C LYS A 59 3.81 14.70 -3.75
N LEU A 60 4.60 13.89 -3.06
CA LEU A 60 4.72 13.89 -1.60
C LEU A 60 6.20 13.95 -1.21
N GLN A 61 6.46 14.23 0.06
CA GLN A 61 7.78 14.24 0.67
C GLN A 61 7.91 12.97 1.51
N LEU A 62 8.98 12.20 1.28
CA LEU A 62 9.30 10.97 1.99
C LEU A 62 10.54 11.18 2.84
N GLN A 63 10.47 10.79 4.11
CA GLN A 63 11.61 10.66 4.99
C GLN A 63 11.70 9.22 5.48
N LEU A 64 12.86 8.59 5.32
CA LEU A 64 13.07 7.16 5.59
C LEU A 64 14.08 6.97 6.72
N ALA A 65 13.87 6.00 7.60
CA ALA A 65 14.88 5.61 8.59
C ALA A 65 16.16 5.10 7.89
N LYS A 66 17.33 5.33 8.49
CA LYS A 66 18.61 4.84 7.93
C LYS A 66 18.68 3.31 7.91
N SER A 67 18.18 2.68 8.97
CA SER A 67 18.23 1.24 9.18
C SER A 67 16.85 0.61 9.07
N PRO A 68 16.76 -0.63 8.55
CA PRO A 68 15.52 -1.39 8.60
C PRO A 68 15.21 -1.82 10.04
N PHE A 69 13.93 -2.03 10.34
CA PHE A 69 13.51 -2.55 11.65
C PHE A 69 13.07 -4.01 11.61
N ALA A 70 12.76 -4.52 10.42
CA ALA A 70 12.37 -5.90 10.23
C ALA A 70 12.72 -6.37 8.82
N GLU A 71 12.96 -7.67 8.70
CA GLU A 71 13.37 -8.32 7.47
C GLU A 71 12.61 -9.64 7.32
N GLY A 72 11.85 -9.77 6.23
CA GLY A 72 11.12 -11.00 5.88
C GLY A 72 11.86 -11.81 4.82
N SER A 73 11.24 -12.88 4.31
CA SER A 73 11.87 -13.71 3.27
C SER A 73 12.16 -12.93 1.98
N CYS A 74 11.20 -12.13 1.50
CA CYS A 74 11.30 -11.44 0.21
C CYS A 74 11.45 -9.91 0.31
N ARG A 75 11.25 -9.32 1.50
CA ARG A 75 11.18 -7.85 1.69
C ARG A 75 11.89 -7.38 2.95
N ILE A 76 12.32 -6.13 2.92
CA ILE A 76 12.89 -5.40 4.05
C ILE A 76 11.93 -4.27 4.41
N ALA A 77 11.69 -4.05 5.70
CA ALA A 77 10.78 -3.03 6.22
C ALA A 77 11.54 -1.93 6.96
N PHE A 78 11.16 -0.69 6.67
CA PHE A 78 11.72 0.54 7.23
C PHE A 78 10.61 1.40 7.82
N HIS A 79 10.94 2.13 8.90
CA HIS A 79 10.09 3.23 9.32
C HIS A 79 10.23 4.38 8.34
N ALA A 80 9.10 4.97 7.98
CA ALA A 80 9.03 6.06 7.02
C ALA A 80 8.01 7.09 7.47
N ARG A 81 8.14 8.29 6.94
CA ARG A 81 7.20 9.40 7.08
C ARG A 81 6.88 9.94 5.71
N LEU A 82 5.60 10.16 5.44
CA LEU A 82 5.12 10.62 4.15
C LEU A 82 4.09 11.74 4.34
N ALA A 83 4.35 12.89 3.75
CA ALA A 83 3.46 14.05 3.86
C ALA A 83 3.48 14.92 2.60
N ARG A 84 2.55 15.89 2.49
CA ARG A 84 2.56 16.83 1.36
C ARG A 84 3.65 17.88 1.52
N HIS A 85 3.90 18.31 2.75
CA HIS A 85 4.87 19.34 3.10
C HIS A 85 5.87 18.83 4.14
N ASN A 86 7.10 19.36 4.11
CA ASN A 86 8.16 18.97 5.05
C ASN A 86 7.78 19.24 6.52
N SER A 87 7.03 20.32 6.78
CA SER A 87 6.53 20.68 8.11
C SER A 87 5.61 19.61 8.71
N GLU A 88 4.96 18.82 7.87
CA GLU A 88 3.99 17.80 8.28
C GLU A 88 4.63 16.43 8.54
N LEU A 89 5.92 16.24 8.23
CA LEU A 89 6.60 14.95 8.36
C LEU A 89 6.70 14.48 9.82
N ASN A 90 6.69 15.39 10.80
CA ASN A 90 6.78 15.01 12.21
C ASN A 90 5.42 14.69 12.86
N LEU A 91 4.30 14.83 12.13
CA LEU A 91 2.97 14.52 12.65
C LEU A 91 2.75 13.00 12.69
N ASP A 92 2.07 12.50 13.71
CA ASP A 92 1.78 11.06 13.85
C ASP A 92 1.10 10.44 12.61
N LYS A 93 0.25 11.23 11.93
CA LYS A 93 -0.46 10.80 10.70
C LYS A 93 0.47 10.54 9.51
N SER A 94 1.71 11.02 9.55
CA SER A 94 2.69 10.84 8.48
C SER A 94 3.42 9.50 8.59
N ALA A 95 3.40 8.89 9.78
CA ALA A 95 4.13 7.67 10.07
C ALA A 95 3.60 6.50 9.24
N MET A 96 4.51 5.78 8.58
CA MET A 96 4.18 4.63 7.77
C MET A 96 5.33 3.61 7.75
N VAL A 97 5.05 2.44 7.17
CA VAL A 97 6.06 1.40 6.92
C VAL A 97 6.34 1.35 5.42
N LEU A 98 7.59 1.61 5.05
CA LEU A 98 8.07 1.42 3.68
C LEU A 98 8.66 0.03 3.55
N LYS A 99 8.27 -0.72 2.51
CA LYS A 99 8.79 -2.05 2.22
C LYS A 99 9.53 -2.04 0.89
N THR A 100 10.75 -2.56 0.87
CA THR A 100 11.53 -2.79 -0.36
C THR A 100 11.66 -4.28 -0.61
N ASN A 101 11.74 -4.69 -1.88
CA ASN A 101 12.01 -6.09 -2.22
C ASN A 101 13.52 -6.36 -2.12
N LYS A 102 13.90 -7.55 -1.63
CA LYS A 102 15.31 -7.97 -1.54
C LYS A 102 15.90 -8.37 -2.88
N HIS A 103 15.09 -9.02 -3.71
CA HIS A 103 15.52 -9.59 -4.97
C HIS A 103 15.28 -8.59 -6.09
N HIS A 104 16.33 -8.28 -6.83
CA HIS A 104 16.30 -7.43 -8.01
C HIS A 104 16.81 -8.23 -9.22
N GLY A 105 16.15 -8.11 -10.36
CA GLY A 105 16.55 -8.77 -11.59
C GLY A 105 15.56 -8.54 -12.72
N PRO A 106 15.93 -8.83 -13.98
CA PRO A 106 15.00 -8.73 -15.11
C PRO A 106 13.74 -9.56 -14.84
N ARG A 107 12.56 -8.95 -14.94
CA ARG A 107 11.23 -9.56 -14.69
C ARG A 107 10.98 -10.02 -13.24
N ILE A 108 11.83 -9.65 -12.29
CA ILE A 108 11.64 -9.91 -10.86
C ILE A 108 11.34 -8.58 -10.16
N ASN A 109 10.16 -8.48 -9.56
CA ASN A 109 9.64 -7.28 -8.90
C ASN A 109 9.57 -6.06 -9.85
N ASP A 110 9.16 -6.29 -11.10
CA ASP A 110 8.95 -5.21 -12.05
C ASP A 110 7.75 -4.33 -11.66
N ARG A 111 7.59 -3.22 -12.39
CA ARG A 111 6.52 -2.24 -12.14
C ARG A 111 5.12 -2.88 -12.20
N GLN A 112 4.91 -3.85 -13.10
CA GLN A 112 3.63 -4.52 -13.25
C GLN A 112 3.33 -5.40 -12.03
N GLN A 113 4.30 -6.19 -11.58
CA GLN A 113 4.19 -7.03 -10.40
C GLN A 113 3.93 -6.20 -9.13
N TYR A 114 4.56 -5.03 -9.00
CA TYR A 114 4.28 -4.11 -7.88
C TYR A 114 2.81 -3.66 -7.86
N PHE A 115 2.24 -3.30 -9.01
CA PHE A 115 0.83 -2.92 -9.10
C PHE A 115 -0.11 -4.10 -8.82
N GLN A 116 0.17 -5.28 -9.34
CA GLN A 116 -0.62 -6.48 -9.07
C GLN A 116 -0.66 -6.81 -7.57
N GLN A 117 0.46 -6.63 -6.86
CA GLN A 117 0.50 -6.82 -5.39
C GLN A 117 -0.40 -5.82 -4.66
N MET A 118 -0.48 -4.56 -5.11
CA MET A 118 -1.40 -3.57 -4.53
C MET A 118 -2.87 -3.91 -4.80
N GLU A 119 -3.17 -4.43 -5.99
CA GLU A 119 -4.51 -4.89 -6.37
C GLU A 119 -4.95 -6.06 -5.48
N ILE A 120 -4.10 -7.07 -5.30
CA ILE A 120 -4.37 -8.21 -4.41
C ILE A 120 -4.65 -7.72 -2.97
N SER A 121 -3.84 -6.81 -2.44
CA SER A 121 -4.08 -6.25 -1.10
C SER A 121 -5.44 -5.55 -0.98
N SER A 122 -5.91 -4.91 -2.06
CA SER A 122 -7.21 -4.24 -2.10
C SER A 122 -8.35 -5.26 -2.12
N ILE A 123 -8.22 -6.32 -2.92
CA ILE A 123 -9.20 -7.42 -3.02
C ILE A 123 -9.30 -8.16 -1.67
N VAL A 124 -8.18 -8.46 -1.01
CA VAL A 124 -8.19 -9.14 0.29
C VAL A 124 -8.88 -8.27 1.35
N CYS A 125 -8.61 -6.96 1.36
CA CYS A 125 -9.29 -6.03 2.27
C CYS A 125 -10.81 -6.02 2.05
N PHE A 126 -11.26 -6.09 0.79
CA PHE A 126 -12.66 -6.23 0.46
C PHE A 126 -13.28 -7.51 0.98
N LEU A 127 -12.69 -8.65 0.66
CA LEU A 127 -13.19 -9.96 1.10
C LEU A 127 -13.24 -10.06 2.62
N ALA A 128 -12.26 -9.50 3.32
CA ALA A 128 -12.28 -9.42 4.77
C ALA A 128 -13.47 -8.59 5.30
N ASN A 129 -13.81 -7.47 4.65
CA ASN A 129 -14.98 -6.67 5.01
C ASN A 129 -16.29 -7.42 4.74
N GLU A 130 -16.40 -8.12 3.62
CA GLU A 130 -17.59 -8.94 3.31
C GLU A 130 -17.75 -10.08 4.32
N TYR A 131 -16.66 -10.79 4.67
CA TYR A 131 -16.69 -11.83 5.70
C TYR A 131 -17.14 -11.28 7.06
N ASN A 132 -16.58 -10.14 7.49
CA ASN A 132 -16.91 -9.50 8.76
C ASN A 132 -18.39 -9.05 8.86
N ASN A 133 -19.03 -8.78 7.72
CA ASN A 133 -20.44 -8.40 7.62
C ASN A 133 -21.37 -9.60 7.34
N SER A 134 -20.82 -10.79 7.12
CA SER A 134 -21.58 -12.00 6.86
C SER A 134 -22.05 -12.66 8.16
N VAL A 135 -23.05 -13.54 8.03
CA VAL A 135 -23.58 -14.37 9.13
C VAL A 135 -22.63 -15.50 9.56
N PHE A 136 -21.50 -15.68 8.88
CA PHE A 136 -20.54 -16.77 9.13
C PHE A 136 -19.38 -16.38 10.08
N ARG A 137 -19.55 -15.29 10.84
CA ARG A 137 -18.60 -14.82 11.86
C ARG A 137 -18.95 -15.41 13.22
#